data_AF-A0A660ZR45-F1
#
_entry.id   AF-A0A660ZR45-F1
#
_cell.length_a   1.000
_cell.length_b   1.000
_cell.length_c   1.000
_cell.angle_alpha   90.00
_cell.angle_beta   90.00
_cell.angle_gamma   90.00
#
_symmetry.space_group_name_H-M   'P 1'
#
loop_
_entity.id
_entity.type
_entity.pdbx_description
1 polymer ?
#
loop_
_entity_poly.entity_id
_entity_poly.type
_entity_poly.pdbx_seq_one_letter_code
_entity_poly.pdbx_strand_id
1 'polypeptide(L)'
;MGLGACSSDDPVDVDVRADLRTKYGLTPYSYEDIPYPQDNAPSDAGYAERVELGRLLFFDHLLSGDLDTSCATCHHPAFAWGDARPLGAGVTGVGLSPDRVLDSDDPYITDMPRNVPTNLNVGLSSATPGGMPDAEGIMFWDSRDASLERQALQPAATFDEMRHYAYSDSAAADSVAGRLRQIGGYLPHFRSSFPDYAQEMDSNPGDDSKHVIRTGSIEMALAAYQRELVTLSSPYDDYVAGDDGALSDAQYRGLDLFFGVAGCGMCHSGPMLSSYEMLRVGVAHSGPGRV
;
A
#
# COMPACT_ATOMS: atom_id res chain seq x y z
N MET A 1 22.69 -22.65 -20.83
CA MET A 1 23.11 -21.23 -20.83
C MET A 1 23.48 -20.89 -19.41
N GLY A 2 24.77 -20.76 -19.12
CA GLY A 2 25.28 -20.59 -17.76
C GLY A 2 25.11 -19.15 -17.30
N LEU A 3 24.62 -18.98 -16.07
CA LEU A 3 24.65 -17.71 -15.35
C LEU A 3 26.12 -17.35 -15.10
N GLY A 4 26.62 -16.33 -15.79
CA GLY A 4 27.98 -15.84 -15.63
C GLY A 4 28.14 -15.14 -14.28
N ALA A 5 28.95 -15.72 -13.39
CA ALA A 5 29.44 -15.04 -12.20
C ALA A 5 30.44 -13.94 -12.61
N CYS A 6 30.45 -12.84 -11.85
CA CYS A 6 31.30 -11.67 -12.08
C CYS A 6 32.79 -12.05 -12.25
N SER A 7 33.32 -11.81 -13.44
CA SER A 7 34.75 -11.87 -13.73
C SER A 7 35.37 -10.49 -13.53
N SER A 8 36.60 -10.42 -13.02
CA SER A 8 37.34 -9.19 -12.72
C SER A 8 37.83 -8.40 -13.94
N ASP A 9 37.45 -8.81 -15.15
CA ASP A 9 38.01 -8.33 -16.42
C ASP A 9 36.97 -7.60 -17.30
N ASP A 10 36.02 -6.89 -16.71
CA ASP A 10 35.13 -6.03 -17.48
C ASP A 10 35.89 -4.78 -17.96
N PRO A 11 35.81 -4.43 -19.26
CA PRO A 11 36.52 -3.29 -19.80
C PRO A 11 36.03 -2.01 -19.14
N VAL A 12 36.94 -1.36 -18.42
CA VAL A 12 36.83 0.03 -18.02
C VAL A 12 36.87 0.87 -19.30
N ASP A 13 36.06 1.92 -19.35
CA ASP A 13 36.11 3.02 -20.32
C ASP A 13 35.11 2.94 -21.49
N VAL A 14 33.83 3.16 -21.15
CA VAL A 14 32.94 4.00 -21.97
C VAL A 14 32.33 5.00 -21.00
N ASP A 15 32.03 6.20 -21.47
CA ASP A 15 31.25 7.20 -20.73
C ASP A 15 29.79 6.70 -20.57
N VAL A 16 29.59 5.65 -19.78
CA VAL A 16 28.31 4.90 -19.67
C VAL A 16 27.29 5.61 -18.77
N ARG A 17 27.74 6.58 -17.96
CA ARG A 17 26.92 7.21 -16.92
C ARG A 17 25.89 8.18 -17.51
N ALA A 18 26.23 8.89 -18.58
CA ALA A 18 25.49 10.06 -19.05
C ALA A 18 24.18 9.75 -19.79
N ASP A 19 23.88 8.50 -20.17
CA ASP A 19 22.79 8.25 -21.12
C ASP A 19 21.87 7.04 -20.84
N LEU A 20 21.93 6.43 -19.64
CA LEU A 20 21.00 5.33 -19.34
C LEU A 20 19.55 5.82 -19.18
N ARG A 21 19.35 7.06 -18.71
CA ARG A 21 18.02 7.69 -18.66
C ARG A 21 17.36 7.73 -20.05
N THR A 22 18.05 8.27 -21.06
CA THR A 22 17.52 8.35 -22.43
C THR A 22 17.41 6.96 -23.05
N LYS A 23 18.45 6.12 -22.89
CA LYS A 23 18.49 4.77 -23.44
C LYS A 23 17.29 3.93 -23.02
N TYR A 24 16.85 4.08 -21.77
CA TYR A 24 15.75 3.30 -21.19
C TYR A 24 14.46 4.09 -20.96
N GLY A 25 14.40 5.36 -21.40
CA GLY A 25 13.22 6.20 -21.23
C GLY A 25 12.82 6.41 -19.77
N LEU A 26 13.79 6.53 -18.86
CA LEU A 26 13.52 6.72 -17.44
C LEU A 26 13.05 8.17 -17.22
N THR A 27 11.82 8.32 -16.74
CA THR A 27 11.21 9.62 -16.46
C THR A 27 11.01 9.81 -14.96
N PRO A 28 11.39 10.97 -14.40
CA PRO A 28 11.14 11.25 -12.99
C PRO A 28 9.64 11.37 -12.73
N TYR A 29 9.24 10.96 -11.53
CA TYR A 29 7.88 11.15 -11.01
C TYR A 29 7.91 12.12 -9.84
N SER A 30 6.82 12.85 -9.66
CA SER A 30 6.62 13.83 -8.61
C SER A 30 5.35 13.54 -7.82
N TYR A 31 5.18 14.23 -6.69
CA TYR A 31 3.95 14.16 -5.91
C TYR A 31 2.71 14.66 -6.68
N GLU A 32 2.91 15.49 -7.72
CA GLU A 32 1.83 16.00 -8.57
C GLU A 32 1.30 14.92 -9.54
N ASP A 33 2.08 13.86 -9.78
CA ASP A 33 1.72 12.74 -10.66
C ASP A 33 0.91 11.65 -9.95
N ILE A 34 0.69 11.77 -8.64
CA ILE A 34 -0.11 10.82 -7.87
C ILE A 34 -1.59 10.98 -8.29
N PRO A 35 -2.25 9.92 -8.77
CA PRO A 35 -3.65 9.97 -9.16
C PRO A 35 -4.58 9.94 -7.94
N TYR A 36 -5.62 10.77 -7.98
CA TYR A 36 -6.67 10.83 -6.96
C TYR A 36 -8.04 10.64 -7.60
N PRO A 37 -8.98 9.91 -6.96
CA PRO A 37 -10.36 9.84 -7.44
C PRO A 37 -11.06 11.19 -7.19
N GLN A 38 -12.12 11.46 -7.95
CA GLN A 38 -12.79 12.76 -7.94
C GLN A 38 -13.37 13.15 -6.57
N ASP A 39 -13.74 12.17 -5.76
CA ASP A 39 -14.36 12.32 -4.44
C ASP A 39 -13.37 12.12 -3.27
N ASN A 40 -12.08 11.96 -3.56
CA ASN A 40 -11.04 11.87 -2.55
C ASN A 40 -9.72 12.52 -3.01
N ALA A 41 -9.77 13.81 -3.36
CA ALA A 41 -8.65 14.54 -3.95
C ALA A 41 -8.14 15.69 -3.06
N PRO A 42 -6.86 16.12 -3.22
CA PRO A 42 -6.28 17.25 -2.48
C PRO A 42 -7.02 18.58 -2.63
N SER A 43 -7.83 18.74 -3.68
CA SER A 43 -8.70 19.90 -3.88
C SER A 43 -9.93 19.94 -2.97
N ASP A 44 -10.28 18.83 -2.33
CA ASP A 44 -11.48 18.72 -1.50
C ASP A 44 -11.32 19.50 -0.18
N ALA A 45 -12.42 20.09 0.27
CA ALA A 45 -12.48 20.67 1.61
C ALA A 45 -12.24 19.58 2.67
N GLY A 46 -11.30 19.81 3.58
CA GLY A 46 -10.96 18.87 4.63
C GLY A 46 -9.96 17.77 4.23
N TYR A 47 -9.37 17.80 3.03
CA TYR A 47 -8.45 16.74 2.59
C TYR A 47 -7.22 16.59 3.51
N ALA A 48 -6.62 17.68 3.97
CA ALA A 48 -5.47 17.61 4.90
C ALA A 48 -5.87 16.94 6.23
N GLU A 49 -7.04 17.28 6.77
CA GLU A 49 -7.60 16.64 7.95
C GLU A 49 -7.98 15.19 7.69
N ARG A 50 -8.37 14.84 6.46
CA ARG A 50 -8.67 13.48 6.02
C ARG A 50 -7.42 12.59 5.99
N VAL A 51 -6.29 13.12 5.50
CA VAL A 51 -4.99 12.46 5.58
C VAL A 51 -4.62 12.17 7.03
N GLU A 52 -4.74 13.17 7.93
CA GLU A 52 -4.41 12.98 9.34
C GLU A 52 -5.36 11.99 10.02
N LEU A 53 -6.67 12.03 9.73
CA LEU A 53 -7.62 11.03 10.19
C LEU A 53 -7.24 9.63 9.70
N GLY A 54 -6.87 9.48 8.43
CA GLY A 54 -6.37 8.24 7.87
C GLY A 54 -5.15 7.72 8.61
N ARG A 55 -4.20 8.60 8.92
CA ARG A 55 -3.02 8.27 9.74
C ARG A 55 -3.40 7.78 11.12
N LEU A 56 -4.36 8.43 11.80
CA LEU A 56 -4.83 7.97 13.11
C LEU A 56 -5.44 6.56 13.01
N LEU A 57 -6.34 6.35 12.05
CA LEU A 57 -7.01 5.07 11.84
C LEU A 57 -6.04 3.94 11.48
N PHE A 58 -5.02 4.23 10.66
CA PHE A 58 -4.03 3.25 10.20
C PHE A 58 -3.26 2.59 11.37
N PHE A 59 -3.04 3.34 12.45
CA PHE A 59 -2.34 2.86 13.65
C PHE A 59 -3.30 2.43 14.77
N ASP A 60 -4.62 2.56 14.57
CA ASP A 60 -5.60 2.28 15.62
C ASP A 60 -6.09 0.83 15.55
N HIS A 61 -6.02 0.14 16.69
CA HIS A 61 -6.50 -1.21 16.86
C HIS A 61 -8.04 -1.28 16.90
N LEU A 62 -8.74 -0.15 17.03
CA LEU A 62 -10.19 -0.07 16.97
C LEU A 62 -10.79 -0.57 15.65
N LEU A 63 -10.00 -0.79 14.61
CA LEU A 63 -10.45 -1.38 13.36
C LEU A 63 -10.47 -2.93 13.37
N SER A 64 -9.80 -3.60 14.31
CA SER A 64 -9.79 -5.07 14.41
C SER A 64 -10.82 -5.59 15.39
N GLY A 65 -11.35 -6.79 15.16
CA GLY A 65 -12.32 -7.45 16.01
C GLY A 65 -11.89 -7.50 17.47
N ASP A 66 -10.67 -7.98 17.72
CA ASP A 66 -10.11 -8.25 19.05
C ASP A 66 -9.30 -7.08 19.63
N LEU A 67 -9.18 -5.97 18.89
CA LEU A 67 -8.43 -4.77 19.30
C LEU A 67 -6.93 -5.01 19.52
N ASP A 68 -6.36 -6.00 18.83
CA ASP A 68 -4.97 -6.42 18.95
C ASP A 68 -4.11 -6.09 17.72
N THR A 69 -4.75 -5.72 16.61
CA THR A 69 -4.14 -5.55 15.30
C THR A 69 -4.63 -4.27 14.63
N SER A 70 -3.74 -3.57 13.96
CA SER A 70 -4.01 -2.40 13.10
C SER A 70 -3.33 -2.57 11.74
N CYS A 71 -3.60 -1.67 10.80
CA CYS A 71 -2.90 -1.66 9.51
C CYS A 71 -1.37 -1.57 9.72
N ALA A 72 -0.92 -0.72 10.66
CA ALA A 72 0.48 -0.55 11.03
C ALA A 72 1.13 -1.77 11.69
N THR A 73 0.34 -2.75 12.12
CA THR A 73 0.89 -3.99 12.69
C THR A 73 1.58 -4.83 11.61
N CYS A 74 0.97 -4.91 10.42
CA CYS A 74 1.51 -5.64 9.27
C CYS A 74 2.24 -4.73 8.28
N HIS A 75 1.91 -3.43 8.25
CA HIS A 75 2.52 -2.44 7.37
C HIS A 75 3.29 -1.40 8.18
N HIS A 76 4.36 -1.83 8.84
CA HIS A 76 5.02 -1.01 9.85
C HIS A 76 6.13 -0.13 9.23
N PRO A 77 6.24 1.17 9.59
CA PRO A 77 7.22 2.09 9.00
C PRO A 77 8.68 1.64 9.12
N ALA A 78 9.04 0.96 10.22
CA ALA A 78 10.39 0.44 10.45
C ALA A 78 10.82 -0.64 9.44
N PHE A 79 9.86 -1.21 8.70
CA PHE A 79 10.08 -2.29 7.74
C PHE A 79 9.58 -1.91 6.35
N ALA A 80 9.77 -0.63 5.99
CA ALA A 80 9.36 -0.07 4.71
C ALA A 80 7.86 -0.32 4.43
N TRP A 81 7.01 -0.18 5.44
CA TRP A 81 5.55 -0.39 5.34
C TRP A 81 5.13 -1.80 4.89
N GLY A 82 6.00 -2.79 5.08
CA GLY A 82 5.65 -4.21 5.05
C GLY A 82 5.86 -4.86 6.41
N ASP A 83 5.80 -6.19 6.46
CA ASP A 83 5.81 -6.97 7.71
C ASP A 83 7.20 -7.58 8.05
N ALA A 84 8.18 -7.49 7.15
CA ALA A 84 9.48 -8.20 7.28
C ALA A 84 9.40 -9.72 7.61
N ARG A 85 8.21 -10.32 7.54
CA ARG A 85 7.93 -11.74 7.67
C ARG A 85 7.62 -12.33 6.28
N PRO A 86 7.93 -13.61 6.03
CA PRO A 86 7.50 -14.28 4.80
C PRO A 86 5.98 -14.27 4.64
N LEU A 87 5.25 -14.56 5.73
CA LEU A 87 3.80 -14.55 5.82
C LEU A 87 3.39 -13.79 7.08
N GLY A 88 2.31 -13.02 6.97
CA GLY A 88 1.84 -12.20 8.09
C GLY A 88 1.22 -13.03 9.21
N ALA A 89 1.29 -12.49 10.42
CA ALA A 89 0.57 -13.00 11.58
C ALA A 89 -0.47 -11.93 11.98
N GLY A 90 -1.73 -12.15 11.63
CA GLY A 90 -2.81 -11.17 11.86
C GLY A 90 -3.29 -11.14 13.31
N VAL A 91 -4.61 -11.28 13.50
CA VAL A 91 -5.25 -11.40 14.81
C VAL A 91 -4.57 -12.46 15.66
N THR A 92 -4.58 -12.26 16.98
CA THR A 92 -3.88 -13.06 18.00
C THR A 92 -2.35 -13.03 17.92
N GLY A 93 -1.77 -12.27 16.99
CA GLY A 93 -0.34 -12.08 16.89
C GLY A 93 0.20 -11.20 18.03
N VAL A 94 1.33 -11.60 18.60
CA VAL A 94 2.06 -10.85 19.64
C VAL A 94 3.40 -10.40 19.11
N GLY A 95 3.77 -9.15 19.40
CA GLY A 95 4.99 -8.52 18.91
C GLY A 95 4.80 -7.78 17.58
N LEU A 96 5.91 -7.30 17.04
CA LEU A 96 5.99 -6.65 15.73
C LEU A 96 7.05 -7.37 14.91
N SER A 97 6.93 -7.24 13.59
CA SER A 97 7.93 -7.62 12.60
C SER A 97 9.39 -7.46 13.08
N PRO A 98 10.33 -8.38 12.77
CA PRO A 98 10.12 -9.75 12.28
C PRO A 98 9.71 -10.73 13.41
N ASP A 99 9.67 -10.27 14.66
CA ASP A 99 9.48 -11.09 15.86
C ASP A 99 8.01 -11.39 16.19
N ARG A 100 7.06 -10.84 15.42
CA ARG A 100 5.63 -11.08 15.62
C ARG A 100 5.30 -12.56 15.44
N VAL A 101 4.62 -13.19 16.38
CA VAL A 101 4.23 -14.62 16.31
C VAL A 101 2.77 -14.79 16.68
N LEU A 102 2.10 -15.78 16.08
CA LEU A 102 0.74 -16.15 16.48
C LEU A 102 0.77 -16.76 17.89
N ASP A 103 -0.04 -16.20 18.78
CA ASP A 103 -0.24 -16.68 20.15
C ASP A 103 -1.72 -17.05 20.33
N SER A 104 -2.11 -18.19 19.74
CA SER A 104 -3.49 -18.68 19.75
C SER A 104 -3.55 -20.19 19.78
N ASP A 105 -4.47 -20.70 20.61
CA ASP A 105 -4.88 -22.11 20.62
C ASP A 105 -6.00 -22.40 19.60
N ASP A 106 -6.44 -21.40 18.83
CA ASP A 106 -7.50 -21.55 17.83
C ASP A 106 -6.97 -22.28 16.58
N PRO A 107 -7.51 -23.45 16.24
CA PRO A 107 -7.03 -24.24 15.11
C PRO A 107 -7.33 -23.63 13.73
N TYR A 108 -8.16 -22.59 13.66
CA TYR A 108 -8.50 -21.87 12.44
C TYR A 108 -7.62 -20.63 12.21
N ILE A 109 -6.83 -20.21 13.21
CA ILE A 109 -5.86 -19.13 13.06
C ILE A 109 -4.54 -19.70 12.54
N THR A 110 -4.13 -19.24 11.37
CA THR A 110 -2.87 -19.60 10.72
C THR A 110 -2.13 -18.34 10.29
N ASP A 111 -0.87 -18.49 9.86
CA ASP A 111 -0.22 -17.42 9.11
C ASP A 111 -1.09 -17.04 7.91
N MET A 112 -1.09 -15.75 7.56
CA MET A 112 -1.81 -15.22 6.42
C MET A 112 -1.38 -15.94 5.14
N PRO A 113 -2.29 -16.13 4.18
CA PRO A 113 -2.05 -16.98 3.02
C PRO A 113 -1.10 -16.40 1.98
N ARG A 114 -0.76 -15.10 2.07
CA ARG A 114 0.15 -14.40 1.18
C ARG A 114 1.03 -13.45 1.99
N ASN A 115 2.19 -13.12 1.42
CA ASN A 115 3.07 -12.09 1.96
C ASN A 115 2.35 -10.73 2.03
N VAL A 116 2.67 -9.93 3.04
CA VAL A 116 2.17 -8.55 3.20
C VAL A 116 3.07 -7.62 2.37
N PRO A 117 2.56 -7.02 1.27
CA PRO A 117 3.35 -6.11 0.45
C PRO A 117 3.61 -4.79 1.18
N THR A 118 4.56 -3.99 0.66
CA THR A 118 4.74 -2.61 1.13
C THR A 118 3.54 -1.74 0.75
N ASN A 119 3.17 -0.78 1.61
CA ASN A 119 2.27 0.32 1.24
C ASN A 119 3.00 1.53 0.63
N LEU A 120 4.33 1.50 0.54
CA LEU A 120 5.06 2.56 -0.13
C LEU A 120 4.66 2.62 -1.60
N ASN A 121 4.45 3.85 -2.09
CA ASN A 121 4.10 4.16 -3.47
C ASN A 121 2.79 3.51 -3.96
N VAL A 122 1.96 2.93 -3.08
CA VAL A 122 0.74 2.22 -3.49
C VAL A 122 -0.26 3.12 -4.25
N GLY A 123 -0.20 4.44 -4.00
CA GLY A 123 -0.95 5.44 -4.76
C GLY A 123 -0.56 5.56 -6.23
N LEU A 124 0.58 4.99 -6.64
CA LEU A 124 1.08 5.02 -8.02
C LEU A 124 0.71 3.76 -8.83
N SER A 125 -0.11 2.85 -8.28
CA SER A 125 -0.61 1.68 -9.01
C SER A 125 -1.47 2.06 -10.22
N SER A 126 -1.53 1.19 -11.23
CA SER A 126 -2.43 1.35 -12.40
C SER A 126 -3.39 0.17 -12.53
N ALA A 127 -4.61 0.45 -13.01
CA ALA A 127 -5.59 -0.53 -13.44
C ALA A 127 -5.23 -1.16 -14.80
N THR A 128 -4.41 -0.47 -15.58
CA THR A 128 -4.09 -0.84 -16.96
C THR A 128 -2.67 -1.41 -17.03
N PRO A 129 -2.49 -2.65 -17.49
CA PRO A 129 -1.15 -3.18 -17.72
C PRO A 129 -0.35 -2.32 -18.71
N GLY A 130 0.87 -1.94 -18.32
CA GLY A 130 1.73 -1.00 -19.03
C GLY A 130 1.24 0.45 -19.03
N GLY A 131 0.15 0.74 -18.29
CA GLY A 131 -0.46 2.06 -18.18
C GLY A 131 0.26 2.98 -17.20
N MET A 132 -0.12 4.26 -17.26
CA MET A 132 0.25 5.25 -16.26
C MET A 132 -0.54 5.01 -14.96
N PRO A 133 -0.01 5.42 -13.80
CA PRO A 133 -0.76 5.40 -12.55
C PRO A 133 -2.16 5.99 -12.69
N ASP A 134 -3.16 5.36 -12.06
CA ASP A 134 -4.53 5.86 -12.04
C ASP A 134 -5.24 5.56 -10.70
N ALA A 135 -6.31 6.30 -10.42
CA ALA A 135 -7.00 6.22 -9.13
C ALA A 135 -7.69 4.87 -8.89
N GLU A 136 -7.92 4.10 -9.96
CA GLU A 136 -8.49 2.75 -9.92
C GLU A 136 -7.40 1.67 -9.92
N GLY A 137 -6.17 2.02 -9.57
CA GLY A 137 -5.02 1.11 -9.51
C GLY A 137 -5.34 -0.26 -8.89
N ILE A 138 -4.77 -1.33 -9.45
CA ILE A 138 -4.99 -2.69 -8.95
C ILE A 138 -4.55 -2.85 -7.51
N MET A 139 -5.32 -3.62 -6.74
CA MET A 139 -5.04 -3.93 -5.34
C MET A 139 -4.98 -5.42 -5.10
N PHE A 140 -4.22 -5.81 -4.07
CA PHE A 140 -3.86 -7.19 -3.73
C PHE A 140 -3.04 -7.91 -4.81
N TRP A 141 -2.40 -9.01 -4.40
CA TRP A 141 -1.59 -9.87 -5.28
C TRP A 141 -2.35 -10.51 -6.46
N ASP A 142 -3.69 -10.57 -6.38
CA ASP A 142 -4.56 -11.16 -7.40
C ASP A 142 -5.38 -10.14 -8.17
N SER A 143 -5.14 -8.83 -7.98
CA SER A 143 -5.90 -7.75 -8.63
C SER A 143 -7.42 -7.85 -8.45
N ARG A 144 -7.89 -8.50 -7.37
CA ARG A 144 -9.34 -8.71 -7.18
C ARG A 144 -10.09 -7.41 -6.89
N ASP A 145 -9.37 -6.38 -6.47
CA ASP A 145 -9.90 -5.05 -6.25
C ASP A 145 -9.17 -4.03 -7.08
N ALA A 146 -9.85 -2.91 -7.26
CA ALA A 146 -9.26 -1.71 -7.83
C ALA A 146 -9.56 -0.54 -6.90
N SER A 147 -8.67 0.44 -6.91
CA SER A 147 -8.60 1.57 -5.98
C SER A 147 -8.26 1.24 -4.53
N LEU A 148 -7.57 2.18 -3.88
CA LEU A 148 -7.22 2.09 -2.46
C LEU A 148 -8.47 2.14 -1.57
N GLU A 149 -9.47 2.92 -1.95
CA GLU A 149 -10.73 3.07 -1.22
C GLU A 149 -11.43 1.73 -1.05
N ARG A 150 -11.52 0.91 -2.12
CA ARG A 150 -12.19 -0.40 -2.03
C ARG A 150 -11.38 -1.42 -1.25
N GLN A 151 -10.05 -1.30 -1.25
CA GLN A 151 -9.17 -2.22 -0.55
C GLN A 151 -9.08 -1.92 0.95
N ALA A 152 -9.07 -0.64 1.34
CA ALA A 152 -8.56 -0.17 2.63
C ALA A 152 -9.22 -0.80 3.86
N LEU A 153 -10.52 -1.08 3.83
CA LEU A 153 -11.25 -1.64 4.97
C LEU A 153 -11.46 -3.16 4.90
N GLN A 154 -11.10 -3.82 3.79
CA GLN A 154 -11.27 -5.27 3.66
C GLN A 154 -10.48 -6.10 4.69
N PRO A 155 -9.26 -5.72 5.11
CA PRO A 155 -8.55 -6.44 6.17
C PRO A 155 -9.38 -6.56 7.46
N ALA A 156 -10.15 -5.51 7.82
CA ALA A 156 -11.06 -5.51 8.96
C ALA A 156 -12.20 -6.54 8.86
N ALA A 157 -12.49 -7.02 7.65
CA ALA A 157 -13.47 -8.06 7.37
C ALA A 157 -12.84 -9.46 7.19
N THR A 158 -11.52 -9.56 7.03
CA THR A 158 -10.83 -10.85 6.85
C THR A 158 -10.57 -11.53 8.19
N PHE A 159 -10.93 -12.82 8.28
CA PHE A 159 -10.88 -13.63 9.50
C PHE A 159 -9.50 -13.69 10.15
N ASP A 160 -8.49 -14.07 9.38
CA ASP A 160 -7.09 -14.28 9.77
C ASP A 160 -6.25 -13.00 9.75
N GLU A 161 -6.82 -11.86 9.31
CA GLU A 161 -6.14 -10.56 9.29
C GLU A 161 -6.52 -9.71 10.50
N MET A 162 -7.75 -9.20 10.55
CA MET A 162 -8.18 -8.29 11.62
C MET A 162 -9.55 -8.63 12.22
N ARG A 163 -10.38 -9.48 11.61
CA ARG A 163 -11.78 -9.69 12.06
C ARG A 163 -11.92 -10.66 13.24
N HIS A 164 -11.22 -11.79 13.20
CA HIS A 164 -11.47 -12.95 14.06
C HIS A 164 -12.97 -13.32 14.16
N TYR A 165 -13.49 -13.66 15.35
CA TYR A 165 -14.90 -13.99 15.57
C TYR A 165 -15.78 -12.80 16.00
N ALA A 166 -15.24 -11.58 16.05
CA ALA A 166 -15.94 -10.43 16.63
C ALA A 166 -17.27 -10.10 15.93
N TYR A 167 -17.35 -10.33 14.62
CA TYR A 167 -18.53 -10.08 13.79
C TYR A 167 -18.49 -10.93 12.51
N SER A 168 -19.62 -11.04 11.79
CA SER A 168 -19.63 -11.64 10.45
C SER A 168 -18.94 -10.73 9.44
N ASP A 169 -18.45 -11.31 8.35
CA ASP A 169 -17.88 -10.57 7.21
C ASP A 169 -18.82 -9.44 6.75
N SER A 170 -20.09 -9.78 6.51
CA SER A 170 -21.13 -8.81 6.09
C SER A 170 -21.43 -7.70 7.09
N ALA A 171 -21.01 -7.83 8.36
CA ALA A 171 -21.25 -6.84 9.41
C ALA A 171 -19.97 -6.06 9.78
N ALA A 172 -18.84 -6.32 9.11
CA ALA A 172 -17.55 -5.76 9.48
C ALA A 172 -17.52 -4.24 9.43
N ALA A 173 -17.92 -3.67 8.30
CA ALA A 173 -17.89 -2.22 8.11
C ALA A 173 -18.79 -1.49 9.11
N ASP A 174 -20.01 -1.99 9.34
CA ASP A 174 -20.95 -1.42 10.32
C ASP A 174 -20.44 -1.56 11.75
N SER A 175 -19.78 -2.68 12.08
CA SER A 175 -19.20 -2.92 13.41
C SER A 175 -18.05 -1.95 13.70
N VAL A 176 -17.16 -1.75 12.73
CA VAL A 176 -16.05 -0.79 12.82
C VAL A 176 -16.58 0.63 12.94
N ALA A 177 -17.49 1.05 12.06
CA ALA A 177 -18.09 2.39 12.12
C ALA A 177 -18.82 2.62 13.45
N GLY A 178 -19.61 1.63 13.89
CA GLY A 178 -20.32 1.66 15.17
C GLY A 178 -19.38 1.84 16.36
N ARG A 179 -18.23 1.17 16.35
CA ARG A 179 -17.21 1.31 17.40
C ARG A 179 -16.57 2.69 17.41
N LEU A 180 -16.17 3.21 16.24
CA LEU A 180 -15.59 4.55 16.11
C LEU A 180 -16.57 5.64 16.59
N ARG A 181 -17.88 5.48 16.35
CA ARG A 181 -18.92 6.39 16.85
C ARG A 181 -19.00 6.46 18.38
N GLN A 182 -18.60 5.41 19.10
CA GLN A 182 -18.58 5.41 20.57
C GLN A 182 -17.38 6.16 21.16
N ILE A 183 -16.39 6.50 20.33
CA ILE A 183 -15.19 7.21 20.76
C ILE A 183 -15.37 8.69 20.42
N GLY A 184 -15.74 9.48 21.42
CA GLY A 184 -16.04 10.91 21.24
C GLY A 184 -14.92 11.72 20.57
N GLY A 185 -13.66 11.26 20.69
CA GLY A 185 -12.51 11.88 20.02
C GLY A 185 -12.56 11.81 18.48
N TYR A 186 -13.19 10.77 17.90
CA TYR A 186 -13.23 10.61 16.44
C TYR A 186 -14.22 11.54 15.75
N LEU A 187 -15.35 11.85 16.37
CA LEU A 187 -16.39 12.65 15.72
C LEU A 187 -15.87 14.02 15.21
N PRO A 188 -15.11 14.82 15.99
CA PRO A 188 -14.51 16.05 15.48
C PRO A 188 -13.60 15.83 14.26
N HIS A 189 -12.75 14.79 14.27
CA HIS A 189 -11.87 14.49 13.15
C HIS A 189 -12.65 14.16 11.87
N PHE A 190 -13.65 13.27 11.96
CA PHE A 190 -14.49 12.94 10.80
C PHE A 190 -15.27 14.16 10.28
N ARG A 191 -15.77 15.02 11.16
CA ARG A 191 -16.46 16.25 10.74
C ARG A 191 -15.54 17.23 10.02
N SER A 192 -14.28 17.37 10.45
CA SER A 192 -13.31 18.22 9.75
C SER A 192 -12.83 17.64 8.44
N SER A 193 -12.68 16.31 8.34
CA SER A 193 -12.24 15.61 7.13
C SER A 193 -13.30 15.56 6.03
N PHE A 194 -14.59 15.60 6.41
CA PHE A 194 -15.73 15.51 5.50
C PHE A 194 -16.81 16.56 5.83
N PRO A 195 -16.57 17.86 5.57
CA PRO A 195 -17.53 18.93 5.89
C PRO A 195 -18.91 18.73 5.27
N ASP A 196 -18.96 18.25 4.02
CA ASP A 196 -20.22 17.98 3.32
C ASP A 196 -21.00 16.84 3.97
N TYR A 197 -20.31 15.80 4.45
CA TYR A 197 -20.94 14.69 5.18
C TYR A 197 -21.41 15.14 6.56
N ALA A 198 -20.66 16.03 7.22
CA ALA A 198 -21.08 16.61 8.48
C ALA A 198 -22.35 17.46 8.30
N GLN A 199 -22.44 18.25 7.22
CA GLN A 199 -23.63 19.02 6.88
C GLN A 199 -24.81 18.10 6.52
N GLU A 200 -24.57 17.03 5.77
CA GLU A 200 -25.58 16.01 5.44
C GLU A 200 -26.14 15.38 6.71
N MET A 201 -25.26 14.98 7.64
CA MET A 201 -25.65 14.43 8.94
C MET A 201 -26.49 15.41 9.76
N ASP A 202 -26.06 16.67 9.88
CA ASP A 202 -26.76 17.70 10.66
C ASP A 202 -28.15 18.02 10.09
N SER A 203 -28.30 17.94 8.76
CA SER A 203 -29.55 18.19 8.05
C SER A 203 -30.54 17.02 8.14
N ASN A 204 -30.08 15.83 8.53
CA ASN A 204 -30.88 14.60 8.60
C ASN A 204 -30.77 13.95 9.98
N PRO A 205 -31.23 14.63 11.05
CA PRO A 205 -31.10 14.11 12.41
C PRO A 205 -31.87 12.78 12.57
N GLY A 206 -31.19 11.77 13.09
CA GLY A 206 -31.75 10.43 13.33
C GLY A 206 -31.67 9.47 12.15
N ASP A 207 -31.12 9.89 11.01
CA ASP A 207 -30.80 8.98 9.89
C ASP A 207 -29.34 8.51 9.99
N ASP A 208 -29.14 7.31 10.55
CA ASP A 208 -27.82 6.70 10.74
C ASP A 208 -27.06 6.47 9.42
N SER A 209 -27.76 6.38 8.27
CA SER A 209 -27.12 6.26 6.95
C SER A 209 -26.39 7.54 6.54
N LYS A 210 -26.75 8.67 7.15
CA LYS A 210 -26.15 9.99 6.93
C LYS A 210 -25.07 10.34 7.95
N HIS A 211 -24.77 9.43 8.87
CA HIS A 211 -23.74 9.67 9.86
C HIS A 211 -22.36 9.88 9.20
N VAL A 212 -21.62 10.90 9.62
CA VAL A 212 -20.31 11.25 9.02
C VAL A 212 -19.29 10.11 9.15
N ILE A 213 -19.31 9.39 10.28
CA ILE A 213 -18.56 8.15 10.49
C ILE A 213 -19.34 6.98 9.86
N ARG A 214 -19.01 6.65 8.62
CA ARG A 214 -19.58 5.55 7.81
C ARG A 214 -18.49 4.89 6.96
N THR A 215 -18.78 3.71 6.42
CA THR A 215 -17.83 2.90 5.62
C THR A 215 -17.00 3.73 4.63
N GLY A 216 -17.66 4.44 3.72
CA GLY A 216 -16.95 5.24 2.71
C GLY A 216 -16.06 6.34 3.29
N SER A 217 -16.43 6.96 4.42
CA SER A 217 -15.56 7.96 5.07
C SER A 217 -14.30 7.35 5.71
N ILE A 218 -14.41 6.11 6.20
CA ILE A 218 -13.28 5.37 6.78
C ILE A 218 -12.33 4.93 5.66
N GLU A 219 -12.89 4.37 4.59
CA GLU A 219 -12.16 3.97 3.38
C GLU A 219 -11.42 5.15 2.75
N MET A 220 -12.10 6.28 2.52
CA MET A 220 -11.48 7.49 1.97
C MET A 220 -10.37 8.04 2.86
N ALA A 221 -10.56 8.05 4.19
CA ALA A 221 -9.53 8.52 5.11
C ALA A 221 -8.27 7.65 5.06
N LEU A 222 -8.43 6.32 5.17
CA LEU A 222 -7.32 5.37 5.06
C LEU A 222 -6.61 5.48 3.70
N ALA A 223 -7.37 5.61 2.61
CA ALA A 223 -6.82 5.74 1.26
C ALA A 223 -6.08 7.07 1.05
N ALA A 224 -6.59 8.18 1.60
CA ALA A 224 -5.92 9.48 1.55
C ALA A 224 -4.56 9.41 2.23
N TYR A 225 -4.48 8.81 3.42
CA TYR A 225 -3.21 8.63 4.12
C TYR A 225 -2.22 7.75 3.35
N GLN A 226 -2.68 6.61 2.83
CA GLN A 226 -1.82 5.69 2.08
C GLN A 226 -1.24 6.32 0.81
N ARG A 227 -1.96 7.26 0.18
CA ARG A 227 -1.43 8.04 -0.96
C ARG A 227 -0.31 9.00 -0.60
N GLU A 228 -0.13 9.36 0.67
CA GLU A 228 1.00 10.18 1.12
C GLU A 228 2.27 9.36 1.38
N LEU A 229 2.17 8.02 1.38
CA LEU A 229 3.30 7.12 1.63
C LEU A 229 4.16 6.95 0.37
N VAL A 230 4.66 8.06 -0.18
CA VAL A 230 5.42 8.06 -1.44
C VAL A 230 6.89 8.40 -1.19
N THR A 231 7.76 7.56 -1.73
CA THR A 231 9.21 7.73 -1.75
C THR A 231 9.67 8.04 -3.16
N LEU A 232 10.12 9.28 -3.38
CA LEU A 232 10.64 9.80 -4.66
C LEU A 232 12.05 10.40 -4.51
N SER A 233 12.84 9.87 -3.58
CA SER A 233 14.17 10.40 -3.22
C SER A 233 15.17 9.30 -2.84
N SER A 234 15.01 8.11 -3.43
CA SER A 234 16.09 7.13 -3.43
C SER A 234 17.22 7.59 -4.35
N PRO A 235 18.43 7.02 -4.22
CA PRO A 235 19.51 7.29 -5.18
C PRO A 235 19.14 7.02 -6.65
N TYR A 236 18.19 6.10 -6.89
CA TYR A 236 17.63 5.87 -8.23
C TYR A 236 16.78 7.04 -8.69
N ASP A 237 15.90 7.55 -7.83
CA ASP A 237 15.04 8.70 -8.15
C ASP A 237 15.86 9.96 -8.41
N ASP A 238 16.86 10.24 -7.57
CA ASP A 238 17.78 11.37 -7.73
C ASP A 238 18.53 11.26 -9.07
N TYR A 239 18.98 10.06 -9.44
CA TYR A 239 19.59 9.82 -10.75
C TYR A 239 18.62 10.11 -11.88
N VAL A 240 17.41 9.54 -11.84
CA VAL A 240 16.39 9.73 -12.88
C VAL A 240 15.99 11.21 -13.01
N ALA A 241 16.00 11.95 -11.90
CA ALA A 241 15.75 13.40 -11.85
C ALA A 241 16.91 14.27 -12.39
N GLY A 242 18.09 13.69 -12.64
CA GLY A 242 19.21 14.37 -13.30
C GLY A 242 20.52 14.41 -12.51
N ASP A 243 20.58 13.83 -11.31
CA ASP A 243 21.82 13.78 -10.53
C ASP A 243 22.72 12.60 -10.96
N ASP A 244 23.68 12.88 -11.85
CA ASP A 244 24.65 11.89 -12.32
C ASP A 244 25.59 11.36 -11.21
N GLY A 245 25.63 12.03 -10.05
CA GLY A 245 26.40 11.62 -8.88
C GLY A 245 25.64 10.70 -7.91
N ALA A 246 24.33 10.50 -8.10
CA ALA A 246 23.49 9.79 -7.13
C ALA A 246 23.80 8.28 -7.04
N LEU A 247 24.27 7.67 -8.13
CA LEU A 247 24.61 6.25 -8.17
C LEU A 247 26.13 6.01 -8.14
N SER A 248 26.53 4.98 -7.41
CA SER A 248 27.87 4.40 -7.52
C SER A 248 28.06 3.66 -8.85
N ASP A 249 29.30 3.40 -9.23
CA ASP A 249 29.62 2.64 -10.46
C ASP A 249 29.00 1.25 -10.52
N ALA A 250 28.91 0.57 -9.36
CA ALA A 250 28.26 -0.73 -9.29
C ALA A 250 26.75 -0.62 -9.53
N GLN A 251 26.10 0.42 -9.00
CA GLN A 251 24.67 0.67 -9.22
C GLN A 251 24.39 1.04 -10.67
N TYR A 252 25.25 1.83 -11.32
CA TYR A 252 25.14 2.11 -12.76
C TYR A 252 25.20 0.84 -13.63
N ARG A 253 26.15 -0.05 -13.37
CA ARG A 253 26.23 -1.34 -14.09
C ARG A 253 24.99 -2.21 -13.82
N GLY A 254 24.50 -2.21 -12.58
CA GLY A 254 23.27 -2.92 -12.21
C GLY A 254 22.04 -2.38 -12.94
N LEU A 255 21.92 -1.06 -13.05
CA LEU A 255 20.84 -0.39 -13.79
C LEU A 255 20.87 -0.77 -15.28
N ASP A 256 22.06 -0.72 -15.91
CA ASP A 256 22.22 -1.10 -17.31
C ASP A 256 21.90 -2.58 -17.56
N LEU A 257 22.32 -3.46 -16.64
CA LEU A 257 21.97 -4.87 -16.69
C LEU A 257 20.45 -5.09 -16.58
N PHE A 258 19.80 -4.42 -15.63
CA PHE A 258 18.38 -4.58 -15.29
C PHE A 258 17.46 -4.22 -16.45
N PHE A 259 17.64 -3.03 -17.03
CA PHE A 259 16.82 -2.57 -18.16
C PHE A 259 17.32 -3.07 -19.52
N GLY A 260 18.57 -3.52 -19.60
CA GLY A 260 19.19 -4.04 -20.81
C GLY A 260 19.06 -5.56 -20.91
N VAL A 261 20.20 -6.23 -20.94
CA VAL A 261 20.30 -7.64 -21.35
C VAL A 261 19.66 -8.64 -20.39
N ALA A 262 19.46 -8.30 -19.11
CA ALA A 262 18.74 -9.17 -18.18
C ALA A 262 17.22 -9.15 -18.39
N GLY A 263 16.70 -8.12 -19.07
CA GLY A 263 15.29 -8.02 -19.43
C GLY A 263 14.34 -7.80 -18.24
N CYS A 264 14.84 -7.43 -17.06
CA CYS A 264 14.02 -7.18 -15.87
C CYS A 264 13.01 -6.05 -16.15
N GLY A 265 13.46 -5.01 -16.86
CA GLY A 265 12.63 -3.86 -17.25
C GLY A 265 11.44 -4.18 -18.19
N MET A 266 11.36 -5.39 -18.75
CA MET A 266 10.19 -5.80 -19.55
C MET A 266 8.92 -5.93 -18.70
N CYS A 267 9.07 -6.31 -17.43
CA CYS A 267 7.97 -6.44 -16.47
C CYS A 267 8.10 -5.45 -15.30
N HIS A 268 9.31 -4.97 -15.01
CA HIS A 268 9.59 -4.05 -13.92
C HIS A 268 9.93 -2.65 -14.44
N SER A 269 8.90 -1.88 -14.79
CA SER A 269 9.04 -0.55 -15.39
C SER A 269 8.14 0.49 -14.71
N GLY A 270 8.29 1.76 -15.10
CA GLY A 270 7.50 2.84 -14.54
C GLY A 270 7.82 3.14 -13.07
N PRO A 271 6.96 3.93 -12.40
CA PRO A 271 7.24 4.49 -11.07
C PRO A 271 7.29 3.43 -9.96
N MET A 272 6.58 2.32 -10.14
CA MET A 272 6.54 1.20 -9.20
C MET A 272 7.56 0.10 -9.51
N LEU A 273 8.36 0.25 -10.57
CA LEU A 273 9.12 -0.85 -11.17
C LEU A 273 8.22 -2.10 -11.35
N SER A 274 7.04 -1.86 -11.92
CA SER A 274 6.00 -2.84 -12.21
C SER A 274 5.19 -2.36 -13.41
N SER A 275 5.05 -3.21 -14.42
CA SER A 275 4.15 -2.97 -15.54
C SER A 275 2.68 -3.27 -15.19
N TYR A 276 2.39 -3.70 -13.96
CA TYR A 276 1.05 -4.12 -13.50
C TYR A 276 0.46 -5.30 -14.29
N GLU A 277 1.26 -5.98 -15.11
CA GLU A 277 0.87 -7.21 -15.79
C GLU A 277 0.80 -8.39 -14.82
N MET A 278 -0.28 -9.17 -14.92
CA MET A 278 -0.42 -10.41 -14.17
C MET A 278 0.33 -11.56 -14.83
N LEU A 279 1.42 -11.98 -14.20
CA LEU A 279 2.34 -12.97 -14.74
C LEU A 279 2.45 -14.19 -13.83
N ARG A 280 2.64 -15.36 -14.44
CA ARG A 280 2.93 -16.62 -13.74
C ARG A 280 4.38 -16.99 -13.98
N VAL A 281 5.22 -16.68 -12.99
CA VAL A 281 6.68 -16.90 -13.06
C VAL A 281 7.14 -18.25 -12.48
N GLY A 282 6.21 -19.05 -11.93
CA GLY A 282 6.50 -20.42 -11.48
C GLY A 282 7.30 -20.52 -10.18
N VAL A 283 7.18 -19.53 -9.28
CA VAL A 283 7.78 -19.60 -7.94
C VAL A 283 7.20 -20.76 -7.13
N ALA A 284 8.01 -21.33 -6.25
CA ALA A 284 7.56 -22.38 -5.35
C ALA A 284 6.47 -21.87 -4.40
N HIS A 285 5.46 -22.72 -4.16
CA HIS A 285 4.40 -22.39 -3.21
C HIS A 285 4.95 -22.34 -1.78
N SER A 286 4.54 -21.32 -1.03
CA SER A 286 4.84 -21.16 0.39
C SER A 286 3.57 -20.70 1.12
N GLY A 287 3.42 -21.14 2.37
CA GLY A 287 2.23 -20.84 3.18
C GLY A 287 1.00 -21.67 2.83
N PRO A 288 -0.15 -21.36 3.44
CA PRO A 288 -1.41 -22.09 3.19
C PRO A 288 -2.03 -21.73 1.83
N GLY A 289 -1.67 -20.58 1.24
CA GLY A 289 -2.25 -20.09 0.00
C GLY A 289 -3.69 -19.58 0.13
N ARG A 290 -4.09 -18.71 -0.79
CA ARG A 290 -5.48 -18.24 -0.93
C ARG A 290 -5.91 -18.55 -2.37
N VAL A 291 -6.93 -19.40 -2.50
CA VAL A 291 -7.54 -19.76 -3.79
C VAL A 291 -8.41 -18.63 -4.27
#